data_AF-A0A949KP98-F1
#
_entry.id   AF-A0A949KP98-F1
#
_cell.length_a   1.000
_cell.length_b   1.000
_cell.length_c   1.000
_cell.angle_alpha   90.00
_cell.angle_beta   90.00
_cell.angle_gamma   90.00
#
_symmetry.space_group_name_H-M   'P 1'
#
loop_
_entity.id
_entity.type
_entity.pdbx_description
1 polymer ?
#
loop_
_entity_poly.entity_id
_entity_poly.type
_entity_poly.pdbx_seq_one_letter_code
_entity_poly.pdbx_strand_id
1 'polypeptide(L)'
;MFGKLFKRDEQTKQEKQVGAPKAAGGAVKGDKPREIHAAVGRELVVTYKEDPDWVWKLKQVQKPSAQGNDVREFRVYDASMAAGRGVAVRDFSSLDDHSELILYHGWLNKKNNDVQVIAGMGEQQRAS
;
A
#
# COMPACT_ATOMS: atom_id res chain seq x y z
N MET A 1 40.94 -27.96 36.64
CA MET A 1 41.13 -27.11 35.44
C MET A 1 39.79 -26.46 35.13
N PHE A 2 39.52 -25.30 35.71
CA PHE A 2 38.28 -24.52 35.51
C PHE A 2 38.56 -23.45 34.43
N GLY A 3 37.99 -23.66 33.25
CA GLY A 3 38.10 -22.76 32.11
C GLY A 3 37.21 -21.53 32.29
N LYS A 4 37.86 -20.43 32.68
CA LYS A 4 37.56 -19.01 32.42
C LYS A 4 36.14 -18.68 31.91
N LEU A 5 35.36 -18.24 32.90
CA LEU A 5 34.27 -17.28 32.85
C LEU A 5 34.76 -15.89 32.38
N PHE A 6 34.42 -15.51 31.15
CA PHE A 6 34.23 -14.13 30.65
C PHE A 6 33.31 -14.27 29.42
N LYS A 7 32.19 -13.57 29.26
CA LYS A 7 32.14 -12.17 28.83
C LYS A 7 30.69 -11.67 28.84
N ARG A 8 30.51 -10.47 29.39
CA ARG A 8 29.34 -9.58 29.36
C ARG A 8 29.22 -8.96 27.95
N ASP A 9 28.02 -8.94 27.37
CA ASP A 9 27.34 -7.80 26.69
C ASP A 9 26.11 -8.24 25.85
N GLU A 10 25.23 -7.26 25.55
CA GLU A 10 23.98 -7.29 24.74
C GLU A 10 22.72 -7.86 25.41
N GLN A 11 21.79 -7.08 25.97
CA GLN A 11 21.08 -5.88 25.46
C GLN A 11 20.35 -6.10 24.11
N THR A 12 19.05 -5.74 24.14
CA THR A 12 18.17 -5.44 23.00
C THR A 12 17.38 -6.60 22.38
N LYS A 13 16.36 -7.01 23.14
CA LYS A 13 14.96 -7.18 22.71
C LYS A 13 14.68 -6.67 21.28
N GLN A 14 14.76 -7.60 20.32
CA GLN A 14 13.95 -7.70 19.10
C GLN A 14 13.47 -6.35 18.52
N GLU A 15 14.39 -5.62 17.91
CA GLU A 15 14.01 -4.80 16.75
C GLU A 15 13.70 -5.76 15.60
N LYS A 16 12.41 -5.80 15.26
CA LYS A 16 11.84 -6.46 14.10
C LYS A 16 12.52 -5.84 12.87
N GLN A 17 13.56 -6.52 12.40
CA GLN A 17 14.35 -6.12 11.26
C GLN A 17 13.42 -5.92 10.06
N VAL A 18 13.21 -4.65 9.72
CA VAL A 18 12.72 -4.18 8.44
C VAL A 18 13.82 -4.52 7.43
N GLY A 19 13.84 -5.78 7.00
CA GLY A 19 14.68 -6.24 5.91
C GLY A 19 14.15 -5.61 4.63
N ALA A 20 14.76 -4.51 4.21
CA ALA A 20 14.63 -4.00 2.85
C ALA A 20 15.22 -5.04 1.87
N PRO A 21 14.47 -5.56 0.89
CA PRO A 21 15.07 -6.24 -0.24
C PRO A 21 15.08 -5.26 -1.41
N LYS A 22 16.28 -4.74 -1.67
CA LYS A 22 16.91 -4.69 -2.99
C LYS A 22 15.95 -4.56 -4.18
N ALA A 23 15.82 -3.32 -4.65
CA ALA A 23 15.28 -2.96 -5.95
C ALA A 23 15.91 -3.84 -7.05
N ALA A 24 15.15 -4.82 -7.54
CA ALA A 24 15.44 -5.49 -8.80
C ALA A 24 14.90 -4.58 -9.91
N GLY A 25 15.86 -3.92 -10.57
CA GLY A 25 15.63 -3.04 -11.71
C GLY A 25 14.90 -3.75 -12.84
N GLY A 26 13.76 -3.19 -13.17
CA GLY A 26 12.89 -3.54 -14.27
C GLY A 26 11.60 -2.81 -13.93
N ALA A 27 11.21 -1.81 -14.72
CA ALA A 27 9.96 -1.09 -14.49
C ALA A 27 8.81 -2.08 -14.59
N VAL A 28 8.46 -2.72 -13.46
CA VAL A 28 7.32 -3.62 -13.35
C VAL A 28 6.12 -2.70 -13.47
N LYS A 29 5.67 -2.51 -14.71
CA LYS A 29 4.42 -1.83 -15.01
C LYS A 29 3.37 -2.41 -14.07
N GLY A 30 2.81 -1.53 -13.24
CA GLY A 30 1.75 -1.91 -12.33
C GLY A 30 0.58 -2.51 -13.11
N ASP A 31 -0.18 -3.36 -12.43
CA ASP A 31 -1.42 -3.90 -12.98
C ASP A 31 -2.34 -2.75 -13.39
N LYS A 32 -3.15 -3.03 -14.42
CA LYS A 32 -4.18 -2.09 -14.90
C LYS A 32 -5.14 -1.74 -13.75
N PRO A 33 -5.77 -0.55 -13.78
CA PRO A 33 -6.81 -0.20 -12.84
C PRO A 33 -7.90 -1.25 -12.80
N ARG A 34 -8.22 -1.69 -11.59
CA ARG A 34 -9.24 -2.68 -11.29
C ARG A 34 -10.13 -2.19 -10.16
N GLU A 35 -11.16 -2.97 -9.87
CA GLU A 35 -12.02 -2.72 -8.71
C GLU A 35 -11.28 -2.96 -7.39
N ILE A 36 -11.77 -2.33 -6.34
CA ILE A 36 -11.23 -2.44 -4.99
C ILE A 36 -11.29 -3.90 -4.53
N HIS A 37 -10.17 -4.38 -4.00
CA HIS A 37 -10.11 -5.68 -3.35
C HIS A 37 -10.99 -5.69 -2.10
N ALA A 38 -11.77 -6.76 -1.89
CA ALA A 38 -12.73 -6.83 -0.79
C ALA A 38 -12.13 -6.53 0.58
N ALA A 39 -10.92 -7.02 0.86
CA ALA A 39 -10.19 -6.72 2.10
C ALA A 39 -9.90 -5.21 2.28
N VAL A 40 -9.46 -4.53 1.21
CA VAL A 40 -9.20 -3.09 1.23
C VAL A 40 -10.52 -2.32 1.42
N GLY A 41 -11.57 -2.68 0.67
CA GLY A 41 -12.87 -2.02 0.77
C GLY A 41 -13.48 -2.14 2.16
N ARG A 42 -13.42 -3.33 2.76
CA ARG A 42 -13.87 -3.56 4.14
C ARG A 42 -13.10 -2.67 5.13
N GLU A 43 -11.78 -2.60 4.99
CA GLU A 43 -10.94 -1.80 5.88
C GLU A 43 -11.27 -0.31 5.81
N LEU A 44 -11.52 0.22 4.60
CA LEU A 44 -11.97 1.61 4.41
C LEU A 44 -13.30 1.89 5.12
N VAL A 45 -14.28 0.99 5.01
CA VAL A 45 -15.59 1.18 5.64
C VAL A 45 -15.52 1.02 7.16
N VAL A 46 -14.75 0.04 7.66
CA VAL A 46 -14.72 -0.28 9.09
C VAL A 46 -13.83 0.70 9.86
N THR A 47 -12.61 0.93 9.35
CA THR A 47 -11.56 1.70 10.03
C THR A 47 -11.65 3.17 9.70
N TYR A 48 -11.78 3.51 8.41
CA TYR A 48 -11.87 4.91 7.95
C TYR A 48 -13.30 5.46 7.92
N LYS A 49 -14.31 4.63 8.26
CA LYS A 49 -15.74 5.00 8.30
C LYS A 49 -16.25 5.60 7.00
N GLU A 50 -15.64 5.20 5.88
CA GLU A 50 -16.05 5.65 4.56
C GLU A 50 -17.38 5.04 4.15
N ASP A 51 -18.10 5.76 3.29
CA ASP A 51 -19.36 5.30 2.74
C ASP A 51 -19.13 4.07 1.84
N PRO A 52 -19.81 2.94 2.10
CA PRO A 52 -19.60 1.72 1.34
C PRO A 52 -19.95 1.89 -0.15
N ASP A 53 -21.03 2.58 -0.48
CA ASP A 53 -21.46 2.79 -1.87
C ASP A 53 -20.45 3.65 -2.64
N TRP A 54 -19.77 4.57 -1.96
CA TRP A 54 -18.65 5.33 -2.50
C TRP A 54 -17.38 4.47 -2.65
N VAL A 55 -16.99 3.72 -1.62
CA VAL A 55 -15.78 2.87 -1.65
C VAL A 55 -15.81 1.91 -2.84
N TRP A 56 -16.97 1.32 -3.13
CA TRP A 56 -17.11 0.38 -4.25
C TRP A 56 -17.03 1.04 -5.64
N LYS A 57 -17.14 2.36 -5.75
CA LYS A 57 -16.94 3.10 -7.01
C LYS A 57 -15.47 3.41 -7.28
N LEU A 58 -14.61 3.28 -6.28
CA LEU A 58 -13.19 3.58 -6.40
C LEU A 58 -12.46 2.56 -7.26
N LYS A 59 -11.31 2.99 -7.78
CA LYS A 59 -10.41 2.14 -8.55
C LYS A 59 -9.13 1.92 -7.78
N GLN A 60 -8.58 0.73 -7.97
CA GLN A 60 -7.35 0.28 -7.35
C GLN A 60 -6.35 -0.09 -8.44
N VAL A 61 -5.12 0.38 -8.29
CA VAL A 61 -3.96 -0.12 -9.03
C VAL A 61 -3.04 -0.86 -8.08
N GLN A 62 -2.37 -1.89 -8.57
CA GLN A 62 -1.48 -2.73 -7.76
C GLN A 62 -0.15 -2.93 -8.47
N LYS A 63 0.90 -3.21 -7.70
CA LYS A 63 2.16 -3.73 -8.23
C LYS A 63 2.75 -4.76 -7.28
N PRO A 64 3.59 -5.70 -7.77
CA PRO A 64 4.38 -6.56 -6.90
C PRO A 64 5.22 -5.73 -5.92
N SER A 65 5.15 -6.08 -4.64
CA SER A 65 6.03 -5.49 -3.63
C SER A 65 7.40 -6.15 -3.68
N ALA A 66 8.43 -5.39 -3.32
CA ALA A 66 9.77 -5.95 -3.11
C ALA A 66 9.82 -6.94 -1.93
N GLN A 67 8.84 -6.90 -1.01
CA GLN A 67 8.79 -7.75 0.18
C GLN A 67 8.43 -9.22 -0.11
N GLY A 68 7.90 -9.54 -1.29
CA GLY A 68 7.60 -10.92 -1.69
C GLY A 68 6.50 -11.02 -2.75
N ASN A 69 6.42 -12.19 -3.40
CA ASN A 69 5.49 -12.43 -4.50
C ASN A 69 4.01 -12.36 -4.08
N ASP A 70 3.71 -12.66 -2.81
CA ASP A 70 2.37 -12.66 -2.24
C ASP A 70 1.90 -11.27 -1.78
N VAL A 71 2.84 -10.33 -1.60
CA VAL A 71 2.56 -8.96 -1.16
C VAL A 71 2.47 -8.05 -2.39
N ARG A 72 1.37 -7.33 -2.50
CA ARG A 72 1.10 -6.36 -3.55
C ARG A 72 0.97 -4.99 -2.90
N GLU A 73 1.73 -4.03 -3.37
CA GLU A 73 1.48 -2.62 -3.03
C GLU A 73 0.28 -2.16 -3.85
N PHE A 74 -0.57 -1.35 -3.24
CA PHE A 74 -1.74 -0.80 -3.91
C PHE A 74 -1.91 0.69 -3.67
N ARG A 75 -2.60 1.32 -4.61
CA ARG A 75 -3.10 2.69 -4.50
C ARG A 75 -4.56 2.71 -4.93
N VAL A 76 -5.35 3.48 -4.20
CA VAL A 76 -6.77 3.71 -4.42
C VAL A 76 -6.97 5.16 -4.84
N TYR A 77 -7.75 5.35 -5.88
CA TYR A 77 -8.08 6.66 -6.43
C TYR A 77 -9.53 6.67 -6.91
N ASP A 78 -10.10 7.87 -7.05
CA ASP A 78 -11.40 8.06 -7.67
C ASP A 78 -11.19 8.35 -9.17
N ALA A 79 -11.78 7.49 -10.02
CA ALA A 79 -11.65 7.63 -11.46
C ALA A 79 -12.30 8.91 -12.01
N SER A 80 -13.38 9.38 -11.37
CA SER A 80 -14.06 10.63 -11.74
C SER A 80 -13.19 11.83 -11.40
N MET A 81 -12.53 11.82 -10.23
CA MET A 81 -11.59 12.89 -9.86
C MET A 81 -10.37 12.92 -10.78
N ALA A 82 -9.78 11.76 -11.09
CA ALA A 82 -8.66 11.68 -12.01
C ALA A 82 -9.04 12.19 -13.42
N ALA A 83 -10.19 11.76 -13.94
CA ALA A 83 -10.71 12.23 -15.22
C ALA A 83 -11.00 13.74 -15.23
N GLY A 84 -11.58 14.27 -14.14
CA GLY A 84 -11.83 15.71 -13.98
C GLY A 84 -10.55 16.55 -13.99
N ARG A 85 -9.41 15.97 -13.61
CA ARG A 85 -8.07 16.60 -13.70
C ARG A 85 -7.33 16.29 -15.00
N GLY A 86 -7.96 15.59 -15.94
CA GLY A 86 -7.33 15.18 -17.20
C GLY A 86 -6.27 14.08 -17.04
N VAL A 87 -6.23 13.39 -15.90
CA VAL A 87 -5.26 12.34 -15.61
C VAL A 87 -5.83 10.97 -15.97
N ALA A 88 -5.27 10.35 -17.01
CA ALA A 88 -5.60 8.99 -17.39
C ALA A 88 -4.73 7.98 -16.64
N VAL A 89 -5.27 7.38 -15.57
CA VAL A 89 -4.57 6.36 -14.79
C VAL A 89 -4.53 5.04 -15.57
N ARG A 90 -3.34 4.61 -15.99
CA ARG A 90 -3.16 3.37 -16.80
C ARG A 90 -2.50 2.25 -15.99
N ASP A 91 -1.71 2.62 -15.01
CA ASP A 91 -0.94 1.72 -14.16
C ASP A 91 -0.63 2.40 -12.81
N PHE A 92 0.07 1.66 -11.95
CA PHE A 92 0.49 2.15 -10.64
C PHE A 92 1.36 3.42 -10.71
N SER A 93 2.25 3.52 -11.71
CA SER A 93 3.16 4.66 -11.90
C SER A 93 2.47 5.92 -12.41
N SER A 94 1.30 5.80 -13.04
CA SER A 94 0.50 6.95 -13.51
C SER A 94 0.08 7.90 -12.37
N LEU A 95 0.15 7.44 -11.12
CA LEU A 95 -0.14 8.20 -9.92
C LEU A 95 1.12 8.71 -9.20
N ASP A 96 2.34 8.36 -9.64
CA ASP A 96 3.58 8.84 -9.00
C ASP A 96 3.70 10.36 -9.10
N ASP A 97 3.40 10.92 -10.27
CA ASP A 97 3.39 12.37 -10.53
C ASP A 97 2.13 13.08 -10.00
N HIS A 98 1.14 12.30 -9.53
CA HIS A 98 -0.17 12.78 -9.09
C HIS A 98 -0.56 12.21 -7.73
N SER A 99 0.32 12.40 -6.73
CA SER A 99 0.09 11.91 -5.37
C SER A 99 -1.16 12.50 -4.70
N GLU A 100 -1.61 13.65 -5.18
CA GLU A 100 -2.87 14.30 -4.80
C GLU A 100 -4.12 13.54 -5.23
N LEU A 101 -4.03 12.63 -6.20
CA LEU A 101 -5.15 11.77 -6.61
C LEU A 101 -5.22 10.48 -5.79
N ILE A 102 -4.17 10.17 -5.02
CA ILE A 102 -4.10 8.99 -4.18
C ILE A 102 -4.90 9.25 -2.91
N LEU A 103 -6.08 8.63 -2.83
CA LEU A 103 -6.95 8.69 -1.66
C LEU A 103 -6.41 7.82 -0.54
N TYR A 104 -6.06 6.58 -0.88
CA TYR A 104 -5.55 5.60 0.05
C TYR A 104 -4.47 4.77 -0.61
N HIS A 105 -3.51 4.30 0.16
CA HIS A 105 -2.45 3.43 -0.34
C HIS A 105 -1.96 2.47 0.75
N GLY A 106 -1.17 1.49 0.36
CA GLY A 106 -0.57 0.55 1.31
C GLY A 106 -0.23 -0.76 0.65
N TRP A 107 -0.32 -1.85 1.41
CA TRP A 107 0.00 -3.19 0.92
C TRP A 107 -1.09 -4.19 1.27
N LEU A 108 -1.26 -5.18 0.39
CA LEU A 108 -2.19 -6.29 0.50
C LEU A 108 -1.40 -7.58 0.34
N ASN A 109 -1.54 -8.49 1.28
CA ASN A 109 -1.06 -9.85 1.15
C ASN A 109 -2.19 -10.74 0.61
N LYS A 110 -2.01 -11.25 -0.61
CA LYS A 110 -3.03 -12.05 -1.30
C LYS A 110 -3.22 -13.45 -0.70
N LYS A 111 -2.26 -13.94 0.09
CA LYS A 111 -2.30 -15.30 0.66
C LYS A 111 -3.20 -15.39 1.87
N ASN A 112 -3.15 -14.39 2.76
CA ASN A 112 -3.90 -14.36 4.01
C ASN A 112 -4.98 -13.25 4.05
N ASN A 113 -5.13 -12.48 2.97
CA ASN A 113 -6.01 -11.30 2.89
C ASN A 113 -5.70 -10.21 3.93
N ASP A 114 -4.48 -10.19 4.45
CA ASP A 114 -4.02 -9.15 5.36
C ASP A 114 -3.73 -7.88 4.57
N VAL A 115 -4.10 -6.73 5.15
CA VAL A 115 -4.07 -5.46 4.45
C VAL A 115 -3.69 -4.34 5.40
N GLN A 116 -2.79 -3.48 4.94
CA GLN A 116 -2.53 -2.20 5.57
C GLN A 116 -3.02 -1.11 4.63
N VAL A 117 -3.90 -0.24 5.15
CA VAL A 117 -4.39 0.93 4.44
C VAL A 117 -3.91 2.18 5.17
N ILE A 118 -3.39 3.14 4.41
CA ILE A 118 -2.88 4.42 4.87
C ILE A 118 -3.58 5.52 4.06
N ALA A 119 -4.09 6.54 4.74
CA ALA A 119 -4.63 7.73 4.11
C ALA A 119 -3.59 8.45 3.24
N GLY A 120 -3.98 8.83 2.04
CA GLY A 120 -3.17 9.60 1.09
C GLY A 120 -3.56 11.09 1.08
N MET A 121 -2.80 11.88 0.31
CA MET A 121 -3.04 13.33 0.19
C MET A 121 -4.37 13.67 -0.48
N GLY A 122 -4.90 12.78 -1.32
CA GLY A 122 -6.18 13.00 -2.00
C GLY A 122 -7.38 12.99 -1.05
N GLU A 123 -7.28 12.32 0.11
CA GLU A 123 -8.33 12.36 1.12
C GLU A 123 -8.53 13.79 1.66
N GLN A 124 -7.43 14.50 1.92
CA GLN A 124 -7.45 15.88 2.42
C GLN A 124 -8.14 16.85 1.45
N GLN A 125 -8.08 16.56 0.15
CA GLN A 125 -8.70 17.38 -0.89
C GLN A 125 -10.21 17.15 -1.02
N ARG A 126 -10.76 16.07 -0.45
CA ARG A 126 -12.21 15.84 -0.37
C ARG A 126 -12.85 16.54 0.81
N ALA A 127 -12.06 16.88 1.83
CA ALA A 127 -12.52 17.54 3.05
C ALA A 127 -12.40 19.07 3.01
N SER A 128 -11.87 19.63 1.92
CA SER A 128 -11.71 21.08 1.68
C SER A 128 -12.78 21.58 0.71
#